data_AF-A0A7K6HAJ8-F1
#
_entry.id   AF-A0A7K6HAJ8-F1
#
_cell.length_a   1.000
_cell.length_b   1.000
_cell.length_c   1.000
_cell.angle_alpha   90.00
_cell.angle_beta   90.00
_cell.angle_gamma   90.00
#
_symmetry.space_group_name_H-M   'P 1'
#
loop_
_entity.id
_entity.type
_entity.pdbx_description
1 polymer ?
#
loop_
_entity_poly.entity_id
_entity_poly.type
_entity_poly.pdbx_seq_one_letter_code
_entity_poly.pdbx_strand_id
1 'polypeptide(L)'
;QESRQYRDILLGDFRDVYANLTLKTLLLLRWARACCEAAPFLLKADDDIFLNVPSVATLLSRPSTPPRLYLGRVHWRVSPNRDPRSRHHVPRL
;
A
#
# COMPACT_ATOMS: atom_id res chain seq x y z
N GLN A 1 21.29 5.90 10.27
CA GLN A 1 21.35 5.39 11.65
C GLN A 1 20.21 4.39 11.88
N GLU A 2 18.97 4.80 11.65
CA GLU A 2 17.73 3.97 11.73
C GLU A 2 17.80 2.63 10.98
N SER A 3 18.10 2.63 9.67
CA SER A 3 18.21 1.38 8.87
C SER A 3 19.18 0.36 9.47
N ARG A 4 20.29 0.82 10.06
CA ARG A 4 21.28 -0.08 10.71
C ARG A 4 20.75 -0.66 12.01
N GLN A 5 19.88 0.06 12.71
CA GLN A 5 19.34 -0.30 14.00
C GLN A 5 18.16 -1.28 13.88
N TYR A 6 17.19 -0.99 13.01
CA TYR A 6 15.93 -1.72 12.95
C TYR A 6 15.82 -2.70 11.79
N ARG A 7 16.58 -2.48 10.70
CA ARG A 7 16.65 -3.37 9.52
C ARG A 7 15.28 -3.65 8.87
N ASP A 8 14.38 -2.69 8.96
CA ASP A 8 12.99 -2.74 8.49
C ASP A 8 12.72 -1.74 7.35
N ILE A 9 13.77 -1.09 6.84
CA ILE A 9 13.65 -0.09 5.77
C ILE A 9 13.84 -0.72 4.40
N LEU A 10 12.85 -0.53 3.54
CA LEU A 10 12.94 -0.73 2.10
C LEU A 10 13.12 0.62 1.40
N LEU A 11 14.25 0.83 0.73
CA LEU A 11 14.57 2.08 0.04
C LEU A 11 14.56 1.86 -1.49
N GLY A 12 13.92 2.78 -2.22
CA GLY A 12 13.90 2.79 -3.69
C GLY A 12 14.57 4.03 -4.26
N ASP A 13 15.14 3.91 -5.46
CA ASP A 13 15.78 5.01 -6.18
C ASP A 13 14.75 5.79 -7.01
N PHE A 14 13.96 6.61 -6.32
CA PHE A 14 13.05 7.57 -6.94
C PHE A 14 12.78 8.71 -5.96
N ARG A 15 12.38 9.86 -6.49
CA ARG A 15 12.01 11.00 -5.65
C ARG A 15 10.73 10.70 -4.88
N ASP A 16 10.80 10.79 -3.56
CA ASP A 16 9.67 10.61 -2.68
C ASP A 16 8.77 11.86 -2.67
N VAL A 17 7.75 11.86 -3.53
CA VAL A 17 6.72 12.89 -3.63
C VAL A 17 5.36 12.24 -3.88
N TYR A 18 4.27 12.94 -3.55
CA TYR A 18 2.89 12.42 -3.67
C TYR A 18 2.57 11.86 -5.07
N ALA A 19 3.04 12.52 -6.13
CA ALA A 19 2.85 12.06 -7.51
C ALA A 19 3.50 10.69 -7.81
N ASN A 20 4.50 10.30 -7.02
CA ASN A 20 5.27 9.06 -7.18
C ASN A 20 4.84 7.94 -6.22
N LEU A 21 3.73 8.07 -5.49
CA LEU A 21 3.23 7.01 -4.60
C LEU A 21 2.95 5.68 -5.33
N THR A 22 2.66 5.74 -6.63
CA THR A 22 2.57 4.55 -7.49
C THR A 22 3.90 3.79 -7.56
N LEU A 23 5.04 4.50 -7.64
CA LEU A 23 6.37 3.87 -7.65
C LEU A 23 6.67 3.20 -6.31
N LYS A 24 6.29 3.81 -5.17
CA LYS A 24 6.37 3.17 -3.85
C LYS A 24 5.56 1.87 -3.80
N THR A 25 4.35 1.88 -4.34
CA THR A 25 3.49 0.69 -4.38
C THR A 25 4.10 -0.41 -5.24
N LEU A 26 4.66 -0.08 -6.40
CA LEU A 26 5.36 -1.03 -7.27
C LEU A 26 6.61 -1.60 -6.60
N LEU A 27 7.38 -0.79 -5.87
CA LEU A 27 8.53 -1.23 -5.09
C LEU A 27 8.11 -2.27 -4.03
N LEU A 28 7.08 -1.95 -3.22
CA LEU A 28 6.54 -2.85 -2.21
C LEU A 28 6.13 -4.20 -2.81
N LEU A 29 5.37 -4.18 -3.91
CA LEU A 29 4.90 -5.41 -4.57
C LEU A 29 6.05 -6.26 -5.13
N ARG A 30 7.06 -5.63 -5.75
CA ARG A 30 8.24 -6.34 -6.26
C ARG A 30 9.05 -6.97 -5.13
N TRP A 31 9.29 -6.22 -4.05
CA TRP A 31 10.01 -6.72 -2.89
C TRP A 31 9.26 -7.86 -2.20
N ALA A 32 7.95 -7.73 -1.97
CA ALA A 32 7.14 -8.77 -1.36
C ALA A 32 7.15 -10.07 -2.18
N ARG A 33 7.08 -9.96 -3.52
CA ARG A 33 7.22 -11.12 -4.41
C ARG A 33 8.58 -11.80 -4.30
N ALA A 34 9.66 -11.04 -4.19
CA ALA A 34 11.01 -11.59 -4.19
C ALA A 34 11.46 -12.12 -2.81
N CYS A 35 11.01 -11.49 -1.72
CA CYS A 35 11.51 -11.74 -0.37
C CYS A 35 10.47 -12.40 0.56
N CYS A 36 9.18 -12.38 0.19
CA CYS A 36 8.08 -12.84 1.03
C CYS A 36 7.11 -13.74 0.25
N GLU A 37 7.63 -14.62 -0.60
CA GLU A 37 6.80 -15.50 -1.46
C GLU A 37 5.80 -16.36 -0.66
N ALA A 38 6.16 -16.78 0.56
CA ALA A 38 5.30 -17.56 1.44
C ALA A 38 4.31 -16.73 2.28
N ALA A 39 4.33 -15.39 2.19
CA ALA A 39 3.42 -14.55 2.95
C ALA A 39 1.98 -14.70 2.40
N PRO A 40 0.99 -15.09 3.23
CA PRO A 40 -0.38 -15.34 2.74
C PRO A 40 -1.12 -14.05 2.38
N PHE A 41 -0.73 -12.93 2.99
CA PHE A 41 -1.36 -11.62 2.78
C PHE A 41 -0.30 -10.52 2.80
N LEU A 42 -0.54 -9.47 2.02
CA LEU A 42 0.23 -8.23 2.04
C LEU A 42 -0.70 -7.10 2.45
N LEU A 43 -0.32 -6.34 3.47
CA LEU A 43 -1.03 -5.14 3.91
C LEU A 43 -0.19 -3.92 3.57
N LYS A 44 -0.78 -2.99 2.82
CA LYS A 44 -0.24 -1.64 2.61
C LYS A 44 -1.05 -0.67 3.45
N ALA A 45 -0.36 0.11 4.27
CA ALA A 45 -0.92 1.22 5.03
C ALA A 45 0.04 2.40 4.97
N ASP A 46 -0.50 3.60 5.22
CA ASP A 46 0.31 4.81 5.37
C ASP A 46 0.73 4.93 6.85
N ASP A 47 1.64 5.86 7.18
CA ASP A 47 2.22 6.03 8.52
C ASP A 47 1.35 6.86 9.47
N ASP A 48 0.31 7.52 8.95
CA ASP A 48 -0.62 8.40 9.67
C ASP A 48 -1.96 7.73 10.02
N ILE A 49 -2.01 6.39 10.02
CA ILE A 49 -3.21 5.61 10.31
C ILE A 49 -3.06 4.77 11.57
N PHE A 50 -4.20 4.45 12.20
CA PHE A 50 -4.27 3.41 13.23
C PHE A 50 -4.68 2.08 12.63
N LEU A 51 -3.93 1.02 12.93
CA LEU A 51 -4.24 -0.35 12.51
C LEU A 51 -4.48 -1.26 13.72
N ASN A 52 -5.70 -1.79 13.84
CA ASN A 52 -5.98 -2.85 14.81
C ASN A 52 -5.51 -4.20 14.26
N VAL A 53 -4.23 -4.51 14.48
CA VAL A 53 -3.59 -5.74 13.99
C VAL A 53 -4.30 -7.02 14.48
N PRO A 54 -4.69 -7.16 15.77
CA PRO A 54 -5.44 -8.34 16.22
C PRO A 54 -6.75 -8.59 15.46
N SER A 55 -7.53 -7.54 15.22
CA SER A 55 -8.79 -7.65 14.48
C SER A 55 -8.56 -8.05 13.02
N VAL A 56 -7.55 -7.48 12.35
CA VAL A 56 -7.21 -7.87 10.98
C VAL A 56 -6.73 -9.31 10.91
N ALA A 57 -5.85 -9.74 11.83
CA ALA A 57 -5.39 -11.12 11.90
C ALA A 57 -6.56 -12.10 12.11
N THR A 58 -7.50 -11.75 12.99
CA THR A 58 -8.71 -12.55 13.25
C THR A 58 -9.59 -12.66 12.00
N LEU A 59 -9.76 -11.57 11.25
CA LEU A 59 -10.51 -11.58 10.01
C LEU A 59 -9.87 -12.49 8.96
N LEU A 60 -8.55 -12.35 8.74
CA LEU A 60 -7.82 -13.08 7.71
C LEU A 60 -7.66 -14.58 8.03
N SER A 61 -7.72 -14.97 9.31
CA SER A 61 -7.61 -16.37 9.74
C SER A 61 -8.91 -17.17 9.58
N ARG A 62 -10.02 -16.54 9.15
CA ARG A 62 -11.30 -17.23 9.01
C ARG A 62 -11.27 -18.24 7.86
N PRO A 63 -11.87 -19.43 8.01
CA PRO A 63 -11.96 -20.43 6.93
C PRO A 63 -12.71 -19.92 5.68
N SER A 64 -13.57 -18.91 5.84
CA SER A 64 -14.32 -18.29 4.76
C SER A 64 -13.53 -17.22 3.98
N THR A 65 -12.29 -16.92 4.39
CA THR A 65 -11.45 -15.92 3.71
C THR A 65 -11.05 -16.45 2.32
N PRO A 66 -11.35 -15.72 1.23
CA PRO A 66 -11.01 -16.19 -0.10
C PRO A 66 -9.48 -16.14 -0.33
N PRO A 67 -8.91 -17.09 -1.11
CA PRO A 67 -7.49 -17.12 -1.41
C PRO A 67 -7.02 -15.93 -2.27
N ARG A 68 -7.94 -15.27 -2.98
CA ARG A 68 -7.69 -14.03 -3.71
C ARG A 68 -8.49 -12.90 -3.08
N LEU A 69 -7.87 -12.24 -2.10
CA LEU A 69 -8.50 -11.18 -1.34
C LEU A 69 -7.90 -9.81 -1.70
N TYR A 70 -8.79 -8.86 -2.02
CA TYR A 70 -8.48 -7.43 -2.03
C TYR A 70 -9.48 -6.74 -1.10
N LEU A 71 -9.00 -6.24 0.03
CA LEU A 71 -9.83 -5.74 1.13
C LEU A 71 -9.49 -4.28 1.44
N GLY A 72 -10.52 -3.51 1.75
CA GLY A 72 -10.41 -2.13 2.22
C GLY A 72 -11.60 -1.30 1.79
N ARG A 73 -11.47 0.03 1.87
CA ARG A 73 -12.43 0.95 1.24
C ARG A 73 -12.16 0.98 -0.26
N VAL A 74 -12.91 0.17 -1.02
CA VAL A 74 -12.74 0.08 -2.47
C VAL A 74 -13.43 1.27 -3.15
N HIS A 75 -12.65 2.07 -3.87
CA HIS A 75 -13.15 3.15 -4.70
C HIS A 75 -13.48 2.61 -6.10
N TRP A 76 -14.76 2.46 -6.41
CA TRP A 76 -15.24 1.94 -7.70
C TRP A 76 -15.73 3.07 -8.61
N ARG A 77 -15.44 2.99 -9.92
CA ARG A 77 -15.89 3.96 -10.95
C ARG A 77 -15.53 5.43 -10.65
N VAL A 78 -14.41 5.66 -9.97
CA VAL A 78 -13.87 7.03 -9.77
C VAL A 78 -13.34 7.61 -11.07
N SER A 79 -13.50 8.91 -11.25
CA SER A 79 -12.95 9.66 -12.40
C SER A 79 -11.86 10.62 -11.92
N PRO A 80 -10.87 10.97 -12.77
CA PRO A 80 -9.82 11.90 -12.37
C PRO A 80 -10.40 13.27 -12.00
N ASN A 81 -9.93 13.84 -10.90
CA ASN A 81 -10.36 15.17 -10.47
C ASN A 81 -9.78 16.24 -11.42
N ARG A 82 -10.64 17.03 -12.06
CA ARG A 82 -10.25 18.06 -13.02
C ARG A 82 -10.23 19.48 -12.45
N ASP A 83 -10.57 19.66 -11.18
CA ASP A 83 -10.51 20.96 -10.51
C ASP A 83 -9.04 21.32 -10.21
N PRO A 84 -8.50 22.42 -10.77
CA PRO A 84 -7.11 22.84 -10.54
C PRO A 84 -6.83 23.31 -9.11
N ARG A 85 -7.87 23.58 -8.30
CA ARG A 85 -7.72 23.93 -6.88
C ARG A 85 -7.59 22.70 -5.99
N SER A 86 -7.86 21.51 -6.52
CA SER A 86 -7.76 20.27 -5.76
C SER A 86 -6.31 19.80 -5.63
N ARG A 87 -5.93 19.35 -4.43
CA ARG A 87 -4.67 18.61 -4.19
C ARG A 87 -4.54 17.32 -5.02
N HIS A 88 -5.63 16.81 -5.57
CA HIS A 88 -5.68 15.60 -6.39
C HIS A 88 -5.96 15.92 -7.88
N HIS A 89 -5.68 17.15 -8.32
CA HIS A 89 -5.87 17.57 -9.70
C HIS A 89 -5.07 16.69 -10.68
N VAL A 90 -5.73 16.25 -11.74
CA VAL A 90 -5.11 15.59 -12.89
C VAL A 90 -5.45 16.39 -14.15
N PRO A 91 -4.45 16.94 -14.87
CA PRO A 91 -4.67 17.63 -16.14
C PRO A 91 -5.25 16.71 -17.23
N ARG A 92 -5.90 17.31 -18.22
CA ARG A 92 -6.23 16.57 -19.46
C ARG A 92 -4.94 16.35 -20.26
N LEU A 93 -4.87 15.23 -20.96
CA LEU A 93 -3.85 14.99 -21.98
C LEU A 93 -4.09 15.92 -23.18
#